data_AF-A0A7F8Q965-F1
#
_entry.id   AF-A0A7F8Q965-F1
#
_cell.length_a   1.000
_cell.length_b   1.000
_cell.length_c   1.000
_cell.angle_alpha   90.00
_cell.angle_beta   90.00
_cell.angle_gamma   90.00
#
_symmetry.space_group_name_H-M   'P 1'
#
loop_
_entity.id
_entity.type
_entity.pdbx_description
1 polymer ?
#
loop_
_entity_poly.entity_id
_entity_poly.type
_entity_poly.pdbx_seq_one_letter_code
_entity_poly.pdbx_strand_id
1 'polypeptide(L)'
;MHEEHLRQVEAQLDYLAPFLAQLPPGEKLTRWQAMRVKDECLSDFKQRLIDKANLIQARFEKETQELQKKQQWYQENQVTLTAEDEDWYLSYCSQAMFRIRILEQRLNRHKELAPLKYLALEEKLHKDPRLVEFLKVFV
;
A
#
# COMPACT_ATOMS: atom_id res chain seq x y z
N MET A 1 -11.47 11.26 11.42
CA MET A 1 -12.58 11.30 10.44
C MET A 1 -12.41 10.33 9.27
N HIS A 2 -11.59 10.57 8.23
CA HIS A 2 -11.49 9.63 7.07
C HIS A 2 -10.76 8.31 7.40
N GLU A 3 -9.68 8.34 8.19
CA GLU A 3 -8.97 7.12 8.60
C GLU A 3 -9.80 6.21 9.53
N GLU A 4 -10.63 6.79 10.40
CA GLU A 4 -11.52 6.02 11.27
C GLU A 4 -12.64 5.36 10.48
N HIS A 5 -13.17 6.06 9.47
CA HIS A 5 -14.19 5.51 8.59
C HIS A 5 -13.62 4.35 7.74
N LEU A 6 -12.41 4.50 7.20
CA LEU A 6 -11.71 3.41 6.51
C LEU A 6 -11.44 2.22 7.44
N ARG A 7 -11.03 2.45 8.69
CA ARG A 7 -10.87 1.39 9.70
C ARG A 7 -12.19 0.69 10.03
N GLN A 8 -13.31 1.42 10.08
CA GLN A 8 -14.64 0.84 10.30
C GLN A 8 -15.08 -0.03 9.12
N VAL A 9 -14.86 0.42 7.88
CA VAL A 9 -15.18 -0.36 6.68
C VAL A 9 -14.28 -1.59 6.56
N GLU A 10 -12.97 -1.47 6.84
CA GLU A 10 -12.05 -2.61 6.93
C GLU A 10 -12.44 -3.60 8.05
N ALA A 11 -13.05 -3.12 9.14
CA ALA A 11 -13.56 -3.98 10.21
C ALA A 11 -14.85 -4.73 9.83
N GLN A 12 -15.63 -4.21 8.86
CA GLN A 12 -16.86 -4.84 8.38
C GLN A 12 -16.62 -5.89 7.29
N LEU A 13 -15.49 -5.84 6.58
CA LEU A 13 -15.13 -6.83 5.57
C LEU A 13 -14.54 -8.08 6.23
N ASP A 14 -15.17 -9.24 5.97
CA ASP A 14 -14.63 -10.52 6.42
C ASP A 14 -13.35 -10.88 5.66
N TYR A 15 -12.22 -10.54 6.27
CA TYR A 15 -10.88 -10.75 5.75
C TYR A 15 -10.51 -12.23 5.54
N LEU A 16 -11.25 -13.19 6.12
CA LEU A 16 -11.02 -14.63 5.91
C LEU A 16 -11.99 -15.25 4.91
N ALA A 17 -13.13 -14.63 4.61
CA ALA A 17 -14.15 -15.20 3.73
C ALA A 17 -13.59 -15.68 2.37
N PRO A 18 -12.72 -14.92 1.65
CA PRO A 18 -12.17 -15.36 0.37
C PRO A 18 -11.30 -16.61 0.46
N PHE A 19 -10.66 -16.85 1.61
CA PHE A 19 -9.75 -17.98 1.83
C PHE A 19 -10.53 -19.21 2.30
N LEU A 20 -11.51 -19.01 3.19
CA LEU A 20 -12.39 -20.09 3.66
C LEU A 20 -13.30 -20.62 2.54
N ALA A 21 -13.73 -19.78 1.61
CA ALA A 21 -14.55 -20.17 0.47
C ALA A 21 -13.84 -21.13 -0.51
N GLN A 22 -12.50 -21.23 -0.45
CA GLN A 22 -11.71 -22.16 -1.28
C GLN A 22 -11.66 -23.58 -0.70
N LEU A 23 -12.19 -23.79 0.50
CA LEU A 23 -12.23 -25.09 1.14
C LEU A 23 -13.48 -25.87 0.71
N PRO A 24 -13.42 -27.22 0.67
CA PRO A 24 -14.57 -28.05 0.37
C PRO A 24 -15.73 -27.78 1.35
N PRO A 25 -16.97 -27.59 0.85
CA PRO A 25 -18.12 -27.34 1.70
C PRO A 25 -18.46 -28.57 2.56
N GLY A 26 -18.76 -28.34 3.85
CA GLY A 26 -19.25 -29.37 4.76
C GLY A 26 -18.19 -30.14 5.55
N GLU A 27 -16.90 -29.93 5.28
CA GLU A 27 -15.82 -30.51 6.09
C GLU A 27 -15.46 -29.61 7.28
N LYS A 28 -15.22 -30.22 8.45
CA LYS A 28 -14.65 -29.50 9.59
C LYS A 28 -13.22 -29.09 9.23
N LEU A 29 -12.89 -27.83 9.48
CA LEU A 29 -11.54 -27.30 9.27
C LEU A 29 -10.53 -28.18 10.02
N THR A 30 -9.51 -28.66 9.31
CA THR A 30 -8.37 -29.35 9.92
C THR A 30 -7.32 -28.36 10.35
N ARG A 31 -6.42 -28.77 11.25
CA ARG A 31 -5.30 -27.93 11.70
C ARG A 31 -4.43 -27.46 10.53
N TRP A 32 -4.17 -28.34 9.56
CA TRP A 32 -3.39 -28.00 8.38
C TRP A 32 -4.11 -26.98 7.49
N GLN A 33 -5.41 -27.16 7.24
CA GLN A 33 -6.20 -26.19 6.47
C GLN A 33 -6.25 -24.82 7.18
N ALA A 34 -6.40 -24.80 8.50
CA ALA A 34 -6.39 -23.55 9.27
C ALA A 34 -5.05 -22.81 9.16
N MET A 35 -3.93 -23.53 9.25
CA MET A 35 -2.60 -22.96 9.05
C MET A 35 -2.43 -22.43 7.63
N ARG A 36 -2.87 -23.19 6.62
CA ARG A 36 -2.82 -22.78 5.21
C ARG A 36 -3.62 -21.51 4.96
N VAL A 37 -4.85 -21.43 5.49
CA VAL A 37 -5.72 -20.24 5.38
C VAL A 37 -5.07 -19.02 6.02
N LYS A 38 -4.45 -19.18 7.20
CA LYS A 38 -3.68 -18.11 7.86
C LYS A 38 -2.54 -17.63 6.96
N ASP A 39 -1.73 -18.56 6.45
CA ASP A 39 -0.54 -18.24 5.65
C ASP A 39 -0.91 -17.58 4.31
N GLU A 40 -1.95 -18.07 3.64
CA GLU A 40 -2.51 -17.46 2.42
C GLU A 40 -3.03 -16.04 2.69
N CYS A 41 -3.76 -15.84 3.78
CA CYS A 41 -4.27 -14.52 4.18
C CYS A 41 -3.14 -13.51 4.45
N LEU A 42 -2.11 -13.94 5.20
CA LEU A 42 -0.94 -13.11 5.48
C LEU A 42 -0.11 -12.83 4.22
N SER A 43 0.07 -13.81 3.35
CA SER A 43 0.81 -13.67 2.11
C SER A 43 0.11 -12.69 1.16
N ASP A 44 -1.20 -12.82 0.98
CA ASP A 44 -1.99 -11.87 0.18
C ASP A 44 -1.89 -10.44 0.74
N PHE A 45 -2.03 -10.29 2.06
CA PHE A 45 -1.94 -8.97 2.68
C PHE A 45 -0.54 -8.36 2.53
N LYS A 46 0.52 -9.17 2.70
CA LYS A 46 1.91 -8.75 2.45
C LYS A 46 2.09 -8.30 1.00
N GLN A 47 1.58 -9.05 0.04
CA GLN A 47 1.66 -8.68 -1.37
C GLN A 47 0.96 -7.34 -1.64
N ARG A 48 -0.25 -7.13 -1.10
CA ARG A 48 -0.96 -5.84 -1.20
C ARG A 48 -0.17 -4.67 -0.59
N LEU A 49 0.53 -4.88 0.52
CA LEU A 49 1.41 -3.87 1.11
C LEU A 49 2.61 -3.55 0.20
N ILE A 50 3.20 -4.57 -0.43
CA ILE A 50 4.31 -4.42 -1.39
C ILE A 50 3.82 -3.67 -2.64
N ASP A 51 2.71 -4.10 -3.24
CA ASP A 51 2.14 -3.48 -4.44
C ASP A 51 1.81 -2.01 -4.21
N LYS A 52 1.27 -1.68 -3.03
CA LYS A 52 1.02 -0.30 -2.64
C LYS A 52 2.31 0.52 -2.55
N ALA A 53 3.38 -0.02 -1.97
CA ALA A 53 4.68 0.65 -1.92
C ALA A 53 5.23 0.89 -3.33
N ASN A 54 5.20 -0.14 -4.18
CA ASN A 54 5.66 -0.09 -5.56
C ASN A 54 4.87 0.93 -6.38
N LEU A 55 3.55 1.03 -6.19
CA LEU A 55 2.72 2.02 -6.86
C LEU A 55 3.10 3.46 -6.47
N ILE A 56 3.35 3.71 -5.19
CA ILE A 56 3.78 5.04 -4.72
C ILE A 56 5.17 5.36 -5.25
N GLN A 57 6.10 4.40 -5.19
CA GLN A 57 7.47 4.53 -5.70
C GLN A 57 7.49 4.82 -7.20
N ALA A 58 6.74 4.06 -8.01
CA ALA A 58 6.67 4.26 -9.46
C ALA A 58 6.13 5.66 -9.82
N ARG A 59 5.16 6.18 -9.05
CA ARG A 59 4.65 7.55 -9.23
C ARG A 59 5.69 8.60 -8.84
N PHE A 60 6.40 8.38 -7.73
CA PHE A 60 7.49 9.24 -7.29
C PHE A 60 8.60 9.36 -8.35
N GLU A 61 9.04 8.21 -8.86
CA GLU A 61 10.07 8.14 -9.90
C GLU A 61 9.61 8.82 -11.19
N LYS A 62 8.36 8.56 -11.62
CA LYS A 62 7.80 9.19 -12.80
C LYS A 62 7.79 10.72 -12.68
N GLU A 63 7.25 11.26 -11.58
CA GLU A 63 7.17 12.72 -11.39
C GLU A 63 8.56 13.35 -11.31
N THR A 64 9.52 12.67 -10.68
CA THR A 64 10.93 13.10 -10.59
C THR A 64 11.58 13.13 -11.98
N GLN A 65 11.38 12.08 -12.79
CA GLN A 65 11.90 12.01 -14.15
C GLN A 65 11.28 13.07 -15.07
N GLU A 66 9.97 13.31 -14.96
CA GLU A 66 9.29 14.35 -15.74
C GLU A 66 9.81 15.76 -15.39
N LEU A 67 9.99 16.04 -14.09
CA LEU A 67 10.59 17.30 -13.65
C LEU A 67 12.02 17.45 -14.19
N GLN A 68 12.85 16.41 -14.10
CA GLN A 68 14.23 16.44 -14.60
C GLN A 68 14.28 16.70 -16.12
N LYS A 69 13.43 16.03 -16.90
CA LYS A 69 13.31 16.28 -18.35
C LYS A 69 12.92 17.73 -18.64
N LYS A 70 11.99 18.28 -17.86
CA LYS A 70 11.55 19.66 -18.06
C LYS A 70 12.61 20.68 -17.69
N GLN A 71 13.40 20.40 -16.65
CA GLN A 71 14.56 21.21 -16.28
C GLN A 71 15.64 21.20 -17.36
N GLN A 72 15.94 20.03 -17.96
CA GLN A 72 16.86 19.93 -19.10
C GLN A 72 16.36 20.73 -20.30
N TRP A 73 15.08 20.57 -20.67
CA TRP A 73 14.47 21.36 -21.74
C TRP A 73 14.57 22.87 -21.49
N TYR A 74 14.34 23.33 -20.25
CA TYR A 74 14.46 24.75 -19.91
C TYR A 74 15.89 25.25 -20.11
N GLN A 75 16.91 24.49 -19.66
CA GLN A 75 18.32 24.86 -19.85
C GLN A 75 18.70 25.00 -21.33
N GLU A 76 18.17 24.14 -22.20
CA GLU A 76 18.44 24.18 -23.65
C GLU A 76 17.73 25.35 -24.35
N ASN A 77 16.55 25.75 -23.89
CA ASN A 77 15.69 26.71 -24.57
C ASN A 77 15.69 28.10 -23.92
N GLN A 78 16.40 28.29 -22.80
CA GLN A 78 16.30 29.49 -21.96
C GLN A 78 16.43 30.82 -22.72
N VAL A 79 17.33 30.87 -23.72
CA VAL A 79 17.62 32.09 -24.49
C VAL A 79 16.46 32.47 -25.43
N THR A 80 15.59 31.53 -25.78
CA THR A 80 14.47 31.74 -26.71
C THR A 80 13.11 31.79 -26.01
N LEU A 81 13.06 31.69 -24.67
CA LEU A 81 11.80 31.73 -23.92
C LEU A 81 11.26 33.15 -23.78
N THR A 82 9.94 33.26 -23.83
CA THR A 82 9.24 34.49 -23.46
C THR A 82 9.01 34.53 -21.95
N ALA A 83 8.66 35.70 -21.42
CA ALA A 83 8.30 35.85 -20.00
C ALA A 83 7.09 34.98 -19.60
N GLU A 84 6.15 34.74 -20.52
CA GLU A 84 5.00 33.86 -20.29
C GLU A 84 5.44 32.39 -20.19
N ASP A 85 6.39 31.96 -21.04
CA ASP A 85 6.94 30.61 -20.97
C ASP A 85 7.72 30.36 -19.67
N GLU A 86 8.44 31.38 -19.18
CA GLU A 86 9.16 31.32 -17.92
C GLU A 86 8.20 31.18 -16.73
N ASP A 87 7.12 31.97 -16.68
CA ASP A 87 6.13 31.88 -15.61
C ASP A 87 5.42 30.51 -15.60
N TRP A 88 5.05 30.02 -16.79
CA TRP A 88 4.47 28.68 -16.94
C TRP A 88 5.44 27.59 -16.45
N TYR A 89 6.73 27.70 -16.78
CA TYR A 89 7.76 26.76 -16.33
C TYR A 89 7.92 26.78 -14.81
N LEU A 90 8.01 27.96 -14.19
CA LEU A 90 8.11 28.10 -12.73
C LEU A 90 6.89 27.50 -12.03
N SER A 91 5.69 27.76 -12.57
CA SER A 91 4.44 27.16 -12.08
C SER A 91 4.49 25.63 -12.18
N TYR A 92 4.90 25.08 -13.32
CA TYR A 92 5.06 23.64 -13.51
C TYR A 92 6.04 23.04 -12.48
N CYS A 93 7.22 23.63 -12.32
CA CYS A 93 8.22 23.15 -11.36
C CYS A 93 7.69 23.16 -9.92
N SER A 94 7.00 24.23 -9.52
CA SER A 94 6.42 24.33 -8.17
C SER A 94 5.42 23.20 -7.90
N GLN A 95 4.55 22.90 -8.88
CA GLN A 95 3.54 21.86 -8.77
C GLN A 95 4.17 20.47 -8.76
N ALA A 96 5.15 20.20 -9.63
CA ALA A 96 5.85 18.93 -9.67
C ALA A 96 6.59 18.66 -8.36
N MET A 97 7.34 19.65 -7.82
CA MET A 97 8.01 19.53 -6.53
C MET A 97 7.03 19.27 -5.38
N PHE A 98 5.86 19.92 -5.39
CA PHE A 98 4.82 19.66 -4.40
C PHE A 98 4.31 18.21 -4.47
N ARG A 99 4.05 17.69 -5.67
CA ARG A 99 3.62 16.30 -5.87
C ARG A 99 4.69 15.30 -5.44
N ILE A 100 5.96 15.54 -5.79
CA ILE A 100 7.12 14.72 -5.37
C ILE A 100 7.18 14.65 -3.84
N ARG A 101 7.10 15.79 -3.14
CA ARG A 101 7.13 15.85 -1.67
C ARG A 101 5.98 15.06 -1.03
N ILE A 102 4.77 15.15 -1.59
CA ILE A 102 3.64 14.35 -1.11
C ILE A 102 3.90 12.85 -1.28
N LEU A 103 4.44 12.45 -2.44
CA LEU A 103 4.74 11.04 -2.74
C LEU A 103 5.82 10.49 -1.81
N GLU A 104 6.87 11.27 -1.55
CA GLU A 104 7.92 10.94 -0.58
C GLU A 104 7.34 10.75 0.83
N GLN A 105 6.53 11.70 1.30
CA GLN A 105 5.89 11.61 2.62
C GLN A 105 4.98 10.38 2.72
N ARG A 106 4.22 10.07 1.66
CA ARG A 106 3.37 8.87 1.60
C ARG A 106 4.19 7.58 1.64
N LEU A 107 5.32 7.54 0.94
CA LEU A 107 6.20 6.39 0.93
C LEU A 107 6.82 6.15 2.31
N ASN A 108 7.30 7.21 2.96
CA ASN A 108 7.87 7.13 4.32
C ASN A 108 6.83 6.66 5.34
N ARG A 109 5.63 7.26 5.31
CA ARG A 109 4.52 6.82 6.17
C ARG A 109 4.14 5.35 5.91
N HIS A 110 4.18 4.89 4.65
CA HIS A 110 3.90 3.48 4.33
C HIS A 110 4.99 2.55 4.87
N LYS A 111 6.28 2.92 4.76
CA LYS A 111 7.40 2.16 5.33
C LYS A 111 7.27 1.98 6.84
N GLU A 112 6.80 3.00 7.56
CA GLU A 112 6.58 2.96 9.01
C GLU A 112 5.37 2.11 9.39
N LEU A 113 4.24 2.27 8.69
CA LEU A 113 2.96 1.66 9.09
C LEU A 113 2.73 0.26 8.54
N ALA A 114 3.30 -0.11 7.40
CA ALA A 114 3.06 -1.42 6.77
C ALA A 114 3.46 -2.61 7.66
N PRO A 115 4.63 -2.61 8.35
CA PRO A 115 4.99 -3.68 9.27
C PRO A 115 4.01 -3.80 10.44
N LEU A 116 3.58 -2.66 11.01
CA LEU A 116 2.62 -2.63 12.11
C LEU A 116 1.27 -3.22 11.70
N LYS A 117 0.80 -2.89 10.48
CA LYS A 117 -0.43 -3.45 9.93
C LYS A 117 -0.33 -4.97 9.73
N TYR A 118 0.81 -5.46 9.24
CA TYR A 118 1.04 -6.89 9.06
C TYR A 118 0.98 -7.63 10.40
N LEU A 119 1.70 -7.13 11.41
CA LEU A 119 1.67 -7.70 12.76
C LEU A 119 0.28 -7.67 13.38
N ALA A 120 -0.48 -6.58 13.19
CA ALA A 120 -1.85 -6.48 13.68
C ALA A 120 -2.78 -7.53 13.01
N LEU A 121 -2.63 -7.79 11.71
CA LEU A 121 -3.39 -8.85 11.04
C LEU A 121 -2.97 -10.24 11.53
N GLU A 122 -1.68 -10.49 11.71
CA GLU A 122 -1.17 -11.74 12.25
C GLU A 122 -1.75 -12.01 13.65
N GLU A 123 -1.72 -11.03 14.55
CA GLU A 123 -2.31 -11.15 15.88
C GLU A 123 -3.82 -11.39 15.79
N LYS A 124 -4.53 -10.68 14.89
CA LYS A 124 -5.97 -10.87 14.67
C LYS A 124 -6.29 -12.29 14.21
N LEU A 125 -5.48 -12.87 13.32
CA LEU A 125 -5.65 -14.24 12.84
C LEU A 125 -5.42 -15.28 13.93
N HIS A 126 -4.43 -15.08 14.81
CA HIS A 126 -4.19 -15.97 15.95
C HIS A 126 -5.35 -15.98 16.96
N LYS A 127 -6.07 -14.86 17.08
CA LYS A 127 -7.21 -14.69 17.99
C LYS A 127 -8.57 -14.93 17.31
N ASP A 128 -8.61 -15.14 15.99
CA ASP A 128 -9.86 -15.31 15.25
C ASP A 128 -10.56 -16.61 15.71
N PRO A 129 -11.84 -16.56 16.14
CA PRO A 129 -12.57 -17.74 16.61
C PRO A 129 -12.58 -18.91 15.63
N ARG A 130 -12.47 -18.64 14.32
CA ARG A 130 -12.47 -19.67 13.27
C ARG A 130 -11.13 -20.41 13.16
N LEU A 131 -10.05 -19.82 13.64
CA LEU A 131 -8.69 -20.35 13.51
C LEU A 131 -8.02 -20.67 14.87
N VAL A 132 -8.40 -19.97 15.94
CA VAL A 132 -7.72 -20.00 17.24
C VAL A 132 -7.55 -21.40 17.81
N GLU A 133 -8.57 -22.26 17.72
CA GLU A 133 -8.51 -23.63 18.24
C GLU A 133 -7.48 -24.51 17.52
N PHE A 134 -7.15 -24.17 16.27
CA PHE A 134 -6.17 -24.90 15.45
C PHE A 134 -4.76 -24.33 15.57
N LEU A 135 -4.66 -23.02 15.85
CA LEU A 135 -3.40 -22.28 15.93
C LEU A 135 -2.78 -22.29 17.33
N LYS A 136 -3.52 -22.75 18.36
CA LYS A 136 -2.93 -23.05 19.67
C LYS A 136 -1.76 -24.02 19.50
N VAL A 137 -0.55 -23.56 19.82
CA VAL A 137 0.60 -24.44 20.01
C VAL A 137 0.35 -25.12 21.35
N PHE A 138 0.11 -26.43 21.33
CA PHE A 138 0.28 -27.25 22.52
C PHE A 138 1.79 -27.22 22.83
N VAL A 139 2.17 -26.40 23.80
CA VAL A 139 3.50 -26.45 24.44
C VAL A 139 3.49 -27.59 25.44
#